data_AF-A0A9D2JDD0-F1
#
_entry.id   AF-A0A9D2JDD0-F1
#
_cell.length_a   1.000
_cell.length_b   1.000
_cell.length_c   1.000
_cell.angle_alpha   90.00
_cell.angle_beta   90.00
_cell.angle_gamma   90.00
#
_symmetry.space_group_name_H-M   'P 1'
#
loop_
_entity.id
_entity.type
_entity.pdbx_description
1 polymer ?
#
loop_
_entity_poly.entity_id
_entity_poly.type
_entity_poly.pdbx_seq_one_letter_code
_entity_poly.pdbx_strand_id
1 'polypeptide(L)'
;MFLGMGPFELIIIVAIILIIFGPKNLPKIGSALGKTVKNVREGMEEGKEELSEGPVESHDDSVDVIEDEDDADAPETAASDAVFCSKCGAKNAADAGFCSKCGAKLN
;
A
#
# COMPACT_ATOMS: atom_id res chain seq x y z
N MET A 1 -16.19 -10.18 -31.57
CA MET A 1 -15.04 -10.30 -32.50
C MET A 1 -13.71 -9.79 -31.93
N PHE A 2 -13.64 -9.31 -30.68
CA PHE A 2 -12.38 -8.89 -30.02
C PHE A 2 -11.79 -9.92 -29.02
N LEU A 3 -12.46 -11.05 -28.81
CA LEU A 3 -12.02 -12.14 -27.90
C LEU A 3 -10.86 -12.99 -28.44
N GLY A 4 -10.26 -12.57 -29.56
CA GLY A 4 -9.05 -13.15 -30.13
C GLY A 4 -7.82 -12.24 -29.97
N MET A 5 -7.96 -11.05 -29.34
CA MET A 5 -6.78 -10.26 -29.02
C MET A 5 -5.99 -11.00 -27.94
N GLY A 6 -4.78 -11.40 -28.27
CA GLY A 6 -3.92 -12.12 -27.34
C GLY A 6 -3.52 -11.24 -26.16
N PRO A 7 -3.05 -11.83 -25.05
CA PRO A 7 -2.48 -11.07 -23.94
C PRO A 7 -1.35 -10.12 -24.40
N PHE A 8 -0.65 -10.48 -25.46
CA PHE A 8 0.37 -9.64 -26.09
C PHE A 8 -0.17 -8.31 -26.64
N GLU A 9 -1.34 -8.28 -27.28
CA GLU A 9 -1.91 -7.03 -27.80
C GLU A 9 -2.40 -6.12 -26.66
N LEU A 10 -2.98 -6.70 -25.60
CA LEU A 10 -3.33 -5.94 -24.39
C LEU A 10 -2.10 -5.35 -23.70
N ILE A 11 -0.99 -6.10 -23.60
CA ILE A 11 0.26 -5.60 -23.02
C ILE A 11 0.80 -4.40 -23.83
N ILE A 12 0.77 -4.46 -25.16
CA ILE A 12 1.21 -3.34 -26.01
C ILE A 12 0.35 -2.09 -25.75
N ILE A 13 -0.97 -2.25 -25.66
CA ILE A 13 -1.90 -1.14 -25.37
C ILE A 13 -1.64 -0.56 -23.97
N VAL A 14 -1.42 -1.42 -22.97
CA VAL A 14 -1.06 -0.94 -21.62
C VAL A 14 0.26 -0.18 -21.67
N ALA A 15 1.28 -0.68 -22.38
CA ALA A 15 2.57 -0.02 -22.48
C ALA A 15 2.49 1.41 -23.06
N ILE A 16 1.69 1.64 -24.12
CA ILE A 16 1.48 3.00 -24.65
C ILE A 16 0.78 3.91 -23.65
N ILE A 17 -0.20 3.40 -22.90
CA ILE A 17 -0.86 4.13 -21.80
C ILE A 17 0.15 4.45 -20.69
N LEU A 18 1.01 3.51 -20.32
CA LEU A 18 2.07 3.71 -19.32
C LEU A 18 3.08 4.77 -19.76
N ILE A 19 3.36 4.91 -21.05
CA ILE A 19 4.27 5.94 -21.57
C ILE A 19 3.63 7.33 -21.43
N ILE A 20 2.33 7.46 -21.71
CA ILE A 20 1.62 8.76 -21.63
C ILE A 20 1.38 9.17 -20.17
N PHE A 21 0.88 8.24 -19.36
CA PHE A 21 0.49 8.53 -17.97
C PHE A 21 1.63 8.30 -16.97
N GLY A 22 2.65 7.52 -17.33
CA GLY A 22 3.73 7.12 -16.44
C GLY A 22 3.33 5.98 -15.48
N PRO A 23 4.25 5.04 -15.16
CA PRO A 23 3.96 3.90 -14.28
C PRO A 23 3.68 4.33 -12.83
N LYS A 24 4.11 5.51 -12.40
CA LYS A 24 3.90 6.05 -11.05
C LYS A 24 2.44 6.47 -10.79
N ASN A 25 1.69 6.82 -11.83
CA ASN A 25 0.32 7.32 -11.69
C ASN A 25 -0.73 6.20 -11.64
N LEU A 26 -0.47 5.03 -12.23
CA LEU A 26 -1.37 3.87 -12.14
C LEU A 26 -1.61 3.36 -10.72
N PRO A 27 -0.59 3.16 -9.85
CA PRO A 27 -0.83 2.71 -8.49
C PRO A 27 -1.62 3.76 -7.70
N LYS A 28 -1.37 5.07 -7.89
CA LYS A 28 -2.11 6.14 -7.22
C LYS A 28 -3.62 6.10 -7.57
N ILE A 29 -3.95 5.95 -8.85
CA ILE A 29 -5.33 5.84 -9.33
C ILE A 29 -5.95 4.49 -8.93
N GLY A 30 -5.19 3.40 -9.02
CA GLY A 30 -5.61 2.06 -8.65
C GLY A 30 -5.91 1.91 -7.16
N SER A 31 -5.12 2.53 -6.27
CA SER A 31 -5.39 2.55 -4.84
C SER A 31 -6.64 3.35 -4.50
N ALA A 32 -6.90 4.48 -5.17
CA ALA A 32 -8.12 5.26 -4.98
C ALA A 32 -9.37 4.49 -5.44
N LEU A 33 -9.34 3.94 -6.66
CA LEU A 33 -10.43 3.12 -7.19
C LEU A 33 -10.61 1.83 -6.39
N GLY A 34 -9.52 1.21 -5.94
CA GLY A 34 -9.53 -0.03 -5.16
C GLY A 34 -10.21 0.15 -3.81
N LYS A 35 -9.97 1.28 -3.12
CA LYS A 35 -10.71 1.64 -1.90
C LYS A 35 -12.21 1.77 -2.19
N THR A 36 -12.59 2.53 -3.21
CA THR A 36 -14.01 2.67 -3.61
C THR A 36 -14.66 1.31 -3.92
N VAL A 37 -13.99 0.46 -4.69
CA VAL A 37 -14.50 -0.88 -5.03
C VAL A 37 -14.59 -1.78 -3.80
N LYS A 38 -13.62 -1.70 -2.86
CA LYS A 38 -13.64 -2.44 -1.59
C LYS A 38 -14.87 -2.09 -0.77
N ASN A 39 -15.12 -0.79 -0.56
CA ASN A 39 -16.30 -0.34 0.18
C ASN A 39 -17.63 -0.67 -0.53
N VAL A 40 -17.67 -0.59 -1.87
CA VAL A 40 -18.86 -1.01 -2.64
C VAL A 40 -19.12 -2.51 -2.51
N ARG A 41 -18.06 -3.31 -2.52
CA ARG A 41 -18.15 -4.75 -2.37
C ARG A 41 -18.60 -5.15 -0.96
N GLU A 42 -18.01 -4.55 0.08
CA GLU A 42 -18.42 -4.74 1.49
C GLU A 42 -19.90 -4.41 1.68
N GLY A 43 -20.37 -3.25 1.20
CA GLY A 43 -21.79 -2.88 1.29
C GLY A 43 -22.73 -3.78 0.47
N MET A 44 -22.25 -4.43 -0.60
CA MET A 44 -23.01 -5.44 -1.34
C MET A 44 -23.04 -6.81 -0.63
N GLU A 45 -22.00 -7.17 0.12
CA GLU A 45 -21.94 -8.39 0.93
C GLU A 45 -22.84 -8.23 2.16
N GLU A 46 -22.79 -7.10 2.86
CA GLU A 46 -23.69 -6.76 3.98
C GLU A 46 -25.18 -6.78 3.56
N GLY A 47 -25.52 -6.25 2.38
CA GLY A 47 -26.89 -6.27 1.85
C GLY A 47 -27.39 -7.65 1.42
N LYS A 48 -26.50 -8.65 1.27
CA LYS A 48 -26.87 -10.06 1.06
C LYS A 48 -27.02 -10.83 2.38
N GLU A 49 -26.36 -10.37 3.44
CA GLU A 49 -26.32 -11.03 4.75
C GLU A 49 -27.50 -10.66 5.65
N GLU A 50 -28.36 -9.70 5.28
CA GLU A 50 -29.66 -9.45 5.96
C GLU A 50 -30.70 -10.59 5.77
N LEU A 51 -30.27 -11.78 5.34
CA LEU A 51 -31.03 -13.04 5.34
C LEU A 51 -30.31 -14.20 6.09
N SER A 52 -29.12 -13.98 6.69
CA SER A 52 -28.47 -14.96 7.58
C SER A 52 -27.36 -14.33 8.43
N GLU A 53 -27.55 -14.33 9.75
CA GLU A 53 -26.65 -13.84 10.82
C GLU A 53 -25.15 -14.17 10.69
N GLY A 54 -24.30 -13.20 11.10
CA GLY A 54 -23.03 -13.48 11.80
C GLY A 54 -21.82 -12.54 11.51
N PRO A 55 -21.31 -11.77 12.49
CA PRO A 55 -20.27 -10.74 12.28
C PRO A 55 -18.86 -11.28 12.03
N VAL A 56 -18.17 -10.73 11.02
CA VAL A 56 -16.72 -10.84 10.85
C VAL A 56 -16.08 -9.45 10.90
N GLU A 57 -15.68 -9.06 12.11
CA GLU A 57 -14.61 -8.09 12.31
C GLU A 57 -13.32 -8.59 11.62
N SER A 58 -12.75 -7.76 10.75
CA SER A 58 -11.32 -7.80 10.45
C SER A 58 -10.77 -6.38 10.44
N HIS A 59 -10.38 -5.96 11.63
CA HIS A 59 -9.37 -4.94 11.84
C HIS A 59 -8.03 -5.51 11.36
N ASP A 60 -7.41 -4.96 10.30
CA ASP A 60 -5.95 -4.91 10.19
C ASP A 60 -5.49 -3.90 9.12
N ASP A 61 -4.53 -3.08 9.55
CA ASP A 61 -3.61 -2.23 8.82
C ASP A 61 -4.12 -1.05 7.98
N SER A 62 -4.42 0.01 8.74
CA SER A 62 -3.97 1.36 8.43
C SER A 62 -2.47 1.40 8.12
N VAL A 63 -2.12 1.48 6.83
CA VAL A 63 -0.84 2.05 6.41
C VAL A 63 -1.04 3.56 6.28
N ASP A 64 -0.55 4.30 7.28
CA ASP A 64 -0.23 5.71 7.16
C ASP A 64 0.87 5.89 6.10
N VAL A 65 0.51 6.51 4.98
CA VAL A 65 1.47 7.27 4.16
C VAL A 65 0.82 8.61 3.84
N ILE A 66 1.17 9.63 4.63
CA ILE A 66 1.03 11.04 4.29
C ILE A 66 2.33 11.40 3.56
N GLU A 67 2.27 11.48 2.23
CA GLU A 67 2.46 12.70 1.39
C GLU A 67 3.87 13.30 1.53
N ASP A 68 4.76 13.04 0.56
CA ASP A 68 5.03 13.84 -0.65
C ASP A 68 6.07 14.94 -0.34
N GLU A 69 7.29 14.81 -0.90
CA GLU A 69 7.99 15.87 -1.65
C GLU A 69 9.38 15.40 -2.14
N ASP A 70 9.43 15.25 -3.45
CA ASP A 70 10.51 15.58 -4.37
C ASP A 70 11.86 14.86 -4.43
N ASP A 71 12.15 14.63 -5.71
CA ASP A 71 13.43 14.50 -6.39
C ASP A 71 14.08 13.13 -6.55
N ALA A 72 14.51 12.96 -7.80
CA ALA A 72 15.19 11.82 -8.34
C ALA A 72 16.49 11.57 -7.56
N ASP A 73 16.53 10.48 -6.80
CA ASP A 73 17.67 9.60 -6.81
C ASP A 73 17.22 8.24 -6.30
N ALA A 74 17.40 7.21 -7.12
CA ALA A 74 17.49 5.88 -6.57
C ALA A 74 18.83 5.78 -5.84
N PRO A 75 18.84 5.39 -4.56
CA PRO A 75 19.81 4.40 -4.17
C PRO A 75 19.05 3.14 -3.77
N GLU A 76 19.20 2.14 -4.64
CA GLU A 76 19.18 0.76 -4.23
C GLU A 76 20.19 0.57 -3.09
N THR A 77 19.75 0.50 -1.83
CA THR A 77 20.42 -0.35 -0.82
C THR A 77 19.48 -0.67 0.34
N ALA A 78 19.22 -1.97 0.49
CA ALA A 78 19.11 -2.68 1.75
C ALA A 78 18.08 -2.17 2.78
N ALA A 79 16.85 -2.66 2.61
CA ALA A 79 16.03 -3.03 3.75
C ALA A 79 16.78 -4.09 4.61
N SER A 80 17.34 -3.71 5.77
CA SER A 80 17.59 -4.70 6.84
C SER A 80 17.88 -4.17 8.24
N ASP A 81 18.20 -2.89 8.48
CA ASP A 81 18.70 -2.51 9.81
C ASP A 81 17.74 -1.56 10.53
N ALA A 82 16.76 -2.15 11.22
CA ALA A 82 15.88 -1.44 12.14
C ALA A 82 16.07 -2.00 13.55
N VAL A 83 16.31 -1.11 14.53
CA VAL A 83 16.55 -1.48 15.94
C VAL A 83 15.30 -1.18 16.76
N PHE A 84 14.87 -2.17 17.55
CA PHE A 84 13.70 -2.05 18.42
C PHE A 84 14.10 -1.59 19.82
N CYS A 85 13.36 -0.62 20.36
CA CYS A 85 13.57 -0.14 21.71
C CYS A 85 13.11 -1.18 22.74
N SER A 86 14.02 -1.69 23.57
CA SER A 86 13.68 -2.68 24.62
C SER A 86 12.78 -2.14 25.75
N LYS A 87 12.63 -0.81 25.87
CA LYS A 87 11.80 -0.18 26.92
C LYS A 87 10.34 0.01 26.49
N CYS A 88 10.10 0.37 25.22
CA CYS A 88 8.76 0.75 24.75
C CYS A 88 8.33 0.08 23.44
N GLY A 89 9.18 -0.76 22.84
CA GLY A 89 8.90 -1.50 21.62
C GLY A 89 8.91 -0.67 20.33
N ALA A 90 9.21 0.62 20.38
CA ALA A 90 9.26 1.45 19.17
C ALA A 90 10.38 0.99 18.23
N LYS A 91 10.09 0.96 16.93
CA LYS A 91 11.05 0.72 15.86
C LYS A 91 11.81 2.01 15.58
N ASN A 92 13.13 1.95 15.54
CA ASN A 92 14.00 3.08 15.25
C ASN A 92 14.99 2.69 14.14
N ALA A 93 15.61 3.68 13.51
CA ALA A 93 16.70 3.46 12.57
C ALA A 93 17.91 2.82 13.27
N ALA A 94 18.72 2.04 12.55
CA ALA A 94 19.89 1.36 13.11
C ALA A 94 20.93 2.29 13.75
N ASP A 95 21.02 3.52 13.28
CA ASP A 95 21.94 4.55 13.75
C ASP A 95 21.34 5.47 14.82
N ALA A 96 20.10 5.22 15.26
CA ALA A 96 19.45 6.04 16.28
C ALA A 96 20.10 5.84 17.67
N GLY A 97 20.74 6.89 18.21
CA GLY A 97 21.32 6.83 19.56
C GLY A 97 20.29 6.81 20.70
N PHE A 98 19.07 7.33 20.46
CA PHE A 98 17.98 7.39 21.43
C PHE A 98 16.64 7.04 20.78
N CYS A 99 15.73 6.47 21.56
CA CYS A 99 14.39 6.13 21.12
C CYS A 99 13.53 7.38 20.95
N SER A 100 12.97 7.56 19.75
CA SER A 100 12.11 8.70 19.40
C SER A 100 10.78 8.74 20.17
N LYS A 101 10.38 7.62 20.79
CA LYS A 101 9.11 7.51 21.53
C LYS A 101 9.24 7.72 23.03
N CYS A 102 10.33 7.25 23.65
CA CYS A 102 10.48 7.23 25.12
C CYS A 102 11.79 7.80 25.64
N GLY A 103 12.68 8.26 24.76
CA GLY A 103 13.97 8.87 25.11
C GLY A 103 15.01 7.91 25.70
N ALA A 104 14.73 6.60 25.77
CA ALA A 104 15.69 5.62 26.23
C ALA A 104 16.84 5.47 25.23
N LYS A 105 18.06 5.27 25.72
CA LYS A 105 19.22 4.98 24.87
C LYS A 105 19.04 3.63 24.17
N LEU A 106 19.28 3.59 22.87
CA LEU A 106 19.28 2.36 22.08
C LEU A 106 20.73 1.86 22.01
N ASN A 107 20.95 0.58 22.29
CA ASN A 107 22.24 -0.10 22.20
C ASN A 107 22.10 -1.28 21.24
#